data_AF-A0A7D9D9X0-F1
#
_entry.id   AF-A0A7D9D9X0-F1
#
_cell.length_a   1.000
_cell.length_b   1.000
_cell.length_c   1.000
_cell.angle_alpha   90.00
_cell.angle_beta   90.00
_cell.angle_gamma   90.00
#
_symmetry.space_group_name_H-M   'P 1'
#
loop_
_entity.id
_entity.type
_entity.pdbx_description
1 polymer ?
#
loop_
_entity_poly.entity_id
_entity_poly.type
_entity_poly.pdbx_seq_one_letter_code
_entity_poly.pdbx_strand_id
1 'polypeptide(L)'
;MASAGNLQPMPPFDPKTDVSAVAQRWEQWLKRFQRYLLAMNIKSKARQRAMLLYATGPKVEAIFDTLLDNGLGDDFKTTCEKLTEYFSPSKNVPFEVYKFSQAKQQEHETL
;
A
#
# COMPACT_ATOMS: atom_id res chain seq x y z
N MET A 1 6.41 32.94 -8.58
CA MET A 1 5.38 31.90 -8.38
C MET A 1 5.88 30.65 -9.06
N ALA A 2 6.31 29.64 -8.30
CA ALA A 2 6.79 28.39 -8.89
C ALA A 2 5.58 27.64 -9.43
N SER A 3 5.43 27.61 -10.76
CA SER A 3 4.49 26.69 -11.41
C SER A 3 4.81 25.29 -10.91
N ALA A 4 3.85 24.64 -10.25
CA ALA A 4 3.93 23.23 -9.95
C ALA A 4 4.12 22.51 -11.28
N GLY A 5 5.35 22.11 -11.59
CA GLY A 5 5.67 21.35 -12.79
C GLY A 5 4.73 20.15 -12.85
N ASN A 6 4.25 19.83 -14.06
CA ASN A 6 3.20 18.85 -14.32
C ASN A 6 3.57 17.45 -13.78
N LEU A 7 3.35 17.22 -12.48
CA LEU A 7 3.64 15.94 -11.83
C LEU A 7 2.68 14.92 -12.43
N GLN A 8 3.25 13.87 -13.01
CA GLN A 8 2.45 12.78 -13.57
C GLN A 8 1.55 12.21 -12.48
N PRO A 9 0.24 12.00 -12.76
CA PRO A 9 -0.66 11.36 -11.83
C PRO A 9 -0.09 10.02 -11.36
N MET A 10 -0.13 9.79 -10.05
CA MET A 10 0.33 8.53 -9.50
C MET A 10 -0.63 7.41 -9.94
N PRO A 11 -0.14 6.27 -10.46
CA PRO A 11 -1.01 5.16 -10.81
C PRO A 11 -1.71 4.62 -9.56
N PRO A 12 -2.98 4.20 -9.66
CA PRO A 12 -3.70 3.63 -8.54
C PRO A 12 -3.03 2.34 -8.06
N PHE A 13 -3.22 2.02 -6.77
CA PHE A 13 -2.66 0.80 -6.21
C PHE A 13 -3.57 -0.39 -6.52
N ASP A 14 -3.02 -1.41 -7.17
CA ASP A 14 -3.73 -2.67 -7.40
C ASP A 14 -3.12 -3.79 -6.53
N PRO A 15 -3.81 -4.20 -5.46
CA PRO A 15 -3.38 -5.30 -4.60
C PRO A 15 -3.25 -6.64 -5.33
N LYS A 16 -3.95 -6.83 -6.46
CA LYS A 16 -4.08 -8.14 -7.14
C LYS A 16 -2.97 -8.46 -8.15
N THR A 17 -2.16 -7.48 -8.57
CA THR A 17 -1.16 -7.68 -9.63
C THR A 17 -0.06 -8.68 -9.24
N ASP A 18 0.39 -8.61 -7.99
CA ASP A 18 1.35 -9.54 -7.39
C ASP A 18 1.05 -9.59 -5.89
N VAL A 19 0.39 -10.68 -5.49
CA VAL A 19 -0.07 -10.92 -4.12
C VAL A 19 1.10 -11.27 -3.21
N SER A 20 2.17 -11.87 -3.75
CA SER A 20 3.34 -12.28 -2.97
C SER A 20 4.22 -11.09 -2.54
N ALA A 21 4.24 -10.04 -3.35
CA ALA A 21 4.97 -8.80 -3.07
C ALA A 21 4.05 -7.63 -2.66
N VAL A 22 2.78 -7.89 -2.30
CA VAL A 22 1.78 -6.84 -2.05
C VAL A 22 2.22 -5.85 -0.95
N ALA A 23 2.84 -6.34 0.12
CA ALA A 23 3.37 -5.52 1.21
C ALA A 23 4.47 -4.57 0.73
N GLN A 24 5.48 -5.11 0.01
CA GLN A 24 6.59 -4.33 -0.52
C GLN A 24 6.11 -3.28 -1.54
N ARG A 25 5.18 -3.67 -2.42
CA ARG A 25 4.58 -2.77 -3.42
C ARG A 25 3.78 -1.66 -2.73
N TRP A 26 3.01 -1.99 -1.70
CA TRP A 26 2.27 -1.01 -0.90
C TRP A 26 3.21 0.00 -0.25
N GLU A 27 4.28 -0.45 0.42
CA GLU A 27 5.25 0.46 1.03
C GLU A 27 5.91 1.41 0.02
N GLN A 28 6.30 0.89 -1.15
CA GLN A 28 6.89 1.71 -2.21
C GLN A 28 5.90 2.73 -2.75
N TRP A 29 4.64 2.31 -2.93
CA TRP A 29 3.55 3.18 -3.35
C TRP A 29 3.33 4.28 -2.29
N LEU A 30 3.17 3.93 -1.01
CA LEU A 30 2.95 4.88 0.08
C LEU A 30 4.10 5.88 0.21
N LYS A 31 5.37 5.43 0.09
CA LYS A 31 6.55 6.30 0.08
C LYS A 31 6.51 7.31 -1.08
N ARG A 32 6.09 6.89 -2.27
CA ARG A 32 5.92 7.78 -3.44
C ARG A 32 4.78 8.79 -3.21
N PHE A 33 3.67 8.34 -2.64
CA PHE A 33 2.53 9.20 -2.31
C PHE A 33 2.90 10.28 -1.28
N GLN A 34 3.65 9.93 -0.23
CA GLN A 34 4.14 10.92 0.74
C GLN A 34 5.05 11.97 0.12
N ARG A 35 5.93 11.57 -0.82
CA ARG A 35 6.75 12.53 -1.59
C ARG A 35 5.90 13.42 -2.48
N TYR A 36 4.83 12.89 -3.08
CA TYR A 36 3.88 13.68 -3.87
C TYR A 36 3.19 14.74 -3.00
N LEU A 37 2.71 14.37 -1.80
CA LEU A 37 2.11 15.33 -0.86
C LEU A 37 3.09 16.44 -0.47
N LEU A 38 4.36 16.08 -0.22
CA LEU A 38 5.42 17.02 0.09
C LEU A 38 5.69 17.98 -1.09
N ALA A 39 5.81 17.46 -2.31
CA ALA A 39 6.04 18.25 -3.52
C ALA A 39 4.87 19.21 -3.82
N MET A 40 3.64 18.81 -3.51
CA MET A 40 2.43 19.62 -3.63
C MET A 40 2.19 20.55 -2.43
N ASN A 41 3.09 20.54 -1.43
CA ASN A 41 2.99 21.33 -0.20
C ASN A 41 1.64 21.15 0.54
N ILE A 42 1.12 19.92 0.57
CA ILE A 42 -0.15 19.59 1.22
C ILE A 42 0.07 19.35 2.72
N LYS A 43 -0.40 20.29 3.54
CA LYS A 43 -0.20 20.26 5.01
C LYS A 43 -1.43 19.81 5.81
N SER A 44 -2.62 19.96 5.25
CA SER A 44 -3.87 19.59 5.95
C SER A 44 -4.01 18.07 6.01
N LYS A 45 -4.09 17.51 7.24
CA LYS A 45 -4.28 16.07 7.46
C LYS A 45 -5.55 15.53 6.79
N ALA A 46 -6.65 16.28 6.85
CA ALA A 46 -7.89 15.91 6.17
C ALA A 46 -7.70 15.84 4.65
N ARG A 47 -6.96 16.79 4.06
CA ARG A 47 -6.64 16.78 2.63
C ARG A 47 -5.71 15.64 2.25
N GLN A 48 -4.71 15.32 3.09
CA GLN A 48 -3.82 14.18 2.87
C GLN A 48 -4.59 12.85 2.86
N ARG A 49 -5.54 12.67 3.79
CA ARG A 49 -6.42 11.49 3.82
C ARG A 49 -7.32 11.40 2.59
N ALA A 50 -7.99 12.50 2.23
CA ALA A 50 -8.83 12.51 1.02
C ALA A 50 -8.02 12.20 -0.24
N MET A 51 -6.81 12.76 -0.36
CA MET A 51 -5.91 12.47 -1.48
C MET A 51 -5.41 11.02 -1.47
N LEU A 52 -5.20 10.42 -0.30
CA LEU A 52 -4.77 9.03 -0.19
C LEU A 52 -5.85 8.12 -0.77
N LEU A 53 -7.08 8.23 -0.28
CA LEU A 53 -8.20 7.39 -0.71
C LEU A 53 -8.50 7.57 -2.21
N TYR A 54 -8.48 8.81 -2.68
CA TYR A 54 -8.65 9.11 -4.11
C TYR A 54 -7.53 8.50 -4.98
N ALA A 55 -6.27 8.63 -4.54
CA ALA A 55 -5.13 8.15 -5.32
C ALA A 55 -4.95 6.64 -5.28
N THR A 56 -5.30 5.96 -4.18
CA THR A 56 -5.22 4.50 -4.09
C THR A 56 -6.24 3.82 -4.99
N GLY A 57 -7.40 4.44 -5.16
CA GLY A 57 -8.48 3.98 -6.03
C GLY A 57 -9.48 3.01 -5.36
N PRO A 58 -10.54 2.61 -6.08
CA PRO A 58 -11.74 2.00 -5.49
C PRO A 58 -11.51 0.69 -4.75
N LYS A 59 -10.53 -0.11 -5.19
CA LYS A 59 -10.21 -1.40 -4.55
C LYS A 59 -9.70 -1.22 -3.12
N VAL A 60 -8.87 -0.21 -2.90
CA VAL A 60 -8.29 0.08 -1.59
C VAL A 60 -9.30 0.85 -0.72
N GLU A 61 -10.12 1.69 -1.34
CA GLU A 61 -11.22 2.38 -0.64
C GLU A 61 -12.21 1.38 -0.04
N ALA A 62 -12.62 0.34 -0.79
CA ALA A 62 -13.48 -0.72 -0.26
C ALA A 62 -12.83 -1.49 0.92
N ILE A 63 -11.50 -1.69 0.89
CA ILE A 63 -10.75 -2.27 2.01
C ILE A 63 -10.75 -1.31 3.20
N PHE A 64 -10.62 -0.01 2.96
CA PHE A 64 -10.64 1.00 4.00
C PHE A 64 -12.02 1.11 4.67
N ASP A 65 -13.11 1.07 3.89
CA ASP A 65 -14.47 1.13 4.42
C ASP A 65 -14.77 -0.07 5.33
N THR A 66 -14.37 -1.27 4.90
CA THR A 66 -14.48 -2.48 5.74
C THR A 66 -13.63 -2.40 7.00
N LEU A 67 -12.51 -1.68 6.99
CA LEU A 67 -11.74 -1.42 8.20
C LEU A 67 -12.44 -0.38 9.10
N LEU A 68 -12.98 0.70 8.53
CA LEU A 68 -13.66 1.79 9.25
C LEU A 68 -14.87 1.33 10.05
N ASP A 69 -15.67 0.42 9.50
CA ASP A 69 -16.84 -0.16 10.19
C ASP A 69 -16.47 -0.83 11.52
N ASN A 70 -15.19 -1.17 11.73
CA ASN A 70 -14.67 -1.68 12.99
C ASN A 70 -14.24 -0.58 13.99
N GLY A 71 -14.66 0.67 13.78
CA GLY A 71 -14.52 1.78 14.73
C GLY A 71 -13.19 2.53 14.70
N LEU A 72 -12.58 2.68 13.51
CA LEU A 72 -11.23 3.26 13.39
C LEU A 72 -11.20 4.79 13.29
N GLY A 73 -10.11 5.36 13.81
CA GLY A 73 -9.82 6.80 13.80
C GLY A 73 -9.78 7.39 12.38
N ASP A 74 -10.19 8.65 12.28
CA ASP A 74 -10.44 9.39 11.05
C ASP A 74 -9.22 10.15 10.51
N ASP A 75 -8.05 9.96 11.11
CA ASP A 75 -6.85 10.70 10.77
C ASP A 75 -5.97 9.99 9.71
N PHE A 76 -5.18 10.80 9.00
CA PHE A 76 -4.31 10.34 7.93
C PHE A 76 -3.29 9.29 8.38
N LYS A 77 -2.75 9.43 9.60
CA LYS A 77 -1.71 8.54 10.11
C LYS A 77 -2.30 7.18 10.42
N THR A 78 -3.40 7.13 11.16
CA THR A 78 -4.12 5.88 11.46
C THR A 78 -4.57 5.18 10.17
N THR A 79 -5.05 5.94 9.19
CA THR A 79 -5.42 5.39 7.87
C THR A 79 -4.23 4.70 7.19
N CYS A 80 -3.05 5.34 7.16
CA CYS A 80 -1.84 4.76 6.58
C CYS A 80 -1.40 3.49 7.33
N GLU A 81 -1.41 3.53 8.66
CA GLU A 81 -1.00 2.40 9.50
C GLU A 81 -1.91 1.20 9.29
N LYS A 82 -3.23 1.39 9.24
CA LYS A 82 -4.20 0.31 9.07
C LYS A 82 -4.16 -0.32 7.69
N LEU A 83 -4.04 0.49 6.63
CA LEU A 83 -3.82 -0.05 5.29
C LEU A 83 -2.48 -0.80 5.20
N THR A 84 -1.44 -0.31 5.87
CA THR A 84 -0.14 -1.00 5.92
C THR A 84 -0.24 -2.33 6.66
N GLU A 85 -0.94 -2.38 7.80
CA GLU A 85 -1.21 -3.61 8.54
C GLU A 85 -1.99 -4.62 7.70
N TYR A 86 -3.01 -4.16 6.95
CA TYR A 86 -3.80 -5.00 6.06
C TYR A 86 -2.96 -5.60 4.92
N PHE A 87 -2.10 -4.80 4.27
CA PHE A 87 -1.25 -5.27 3.17
C PHE A 87 0.02 -5.98 3.63
N SER A 88 0.38 -5.84 4.91
CA SER A 88 1.50 -6.53 5.54
C SER A 88 0.98 -7.38 6.70
N PRO A 89 0.13 -8.40 6.45
CA PRO A 89 -0.22 -9.34 7.50
C PRO A 89 1.08 -9.94 7.98
N SER A 90 1.42 -9.69 9.26
CA SER A 90 2.62 -10.17 9.93
C SER A 90 2.92 -11.58 9.44
N LYS A 91 4.00 -11.70 8.66
CA LYS A 91 4.47 -12.88 7.93
C LYS A 91 3.56 -14.09 8.13
N ASN A 92 2.77 -14.44 7.11
CA ASN A 92 2.10 -15.74 7.09
C ASN A 92 3.17 -16.84 7.00
N VAL A 93 3.79 -17.17 8.14
CA VAL A 93 4.73 -18.27 8.34
C VAL A 93 4.19 -19.55 7.71
N PRO A 94 2.88 -19.89 7.82
CA PRO A 94 2.35 -21.08 7.14
C PRO A 94 2.43 -21.03 5.61
N PHE A 95 2.28 -19.86 5.00
CA PHE A 95 2.34 -19.69 3.54
C PHE A 95 3.78 -19.81 3.02
N GLU A 96 4.74 -19.20 3.71
CA GLU A 96 6.16 -19.32 3.38
C GLU A 96 6.69 -20.75 3.63
N VAL A 97 6.26 -21.40 4.72
CA VAL A 97 6.56 -22.81 4.98
C VAL A 97 5.95 -23.70 3.91
N TYR A 98 4.71 -23.45 3.49
CA TYR A 98 4.08 -24.18 2.40
C TYR A 98 4.87 -24.01 1.09
N LYS A 99 5.23 -22.78 0.72
CA LYS A 99 6.02 -22.49 -0.48
C LYS A 99 7.42 -23.11 -0.44
N PHE A 100 8.08 -23.09 0.73
CA PHE A 100 9.36 -23.76 0.95
C PHE A 100 9.23 -25.29 0.89
N SER A 101 8.18 -25.87 1.49
CA SER A 101 7.93 -27.32 1.45
C SER A 101 7.53 -27.83 0.05
N GLN A 102 7.01 -26.95 -0.80
CA GLN A 102 6.67 -27.22 -2.19
C GLN A 102 7.83 -26.98 -3.15
N ALA A 103 8.91 -26.32 -2.70
CA ALA A 103 10.11 -26.14 -3.50
C ALA A 103 10.83 -27.49 -3.64
N LYS A 104 10.80 -28.05 -4.84
CA LYS A 104 11.61 -29.22 -5.20
C LYS A 104 12.86 -28.74 -5.92
N GLN A 105 14.01 -29.20 -5.43
CA GLN A 105 15.30 -29.03 -6.08
C GLN A 105 15.20 -29.56 -7.52
N GLN A 106 15.49 -28.69 -8.49
CA GLN A 106 15.48 -29.08 -9.90
C GLN A 106 16.73 -29.92 -10.22
N GLU A 107 16.67 -30.78 -11.25
CA GLU A 107 17.78 -31.68 -11.65
C GLU A 107 19.12 -30.98 -11.92
N HIS A 108 19.12 -29.65 -12.09
CA HIS A 108 20.30 -28.83 -12.37
C HIS A 108 20.71 -27.91 -11.21
N GLU A 109 20.03 -27.99 -10.06
CA GLU A 109 20.44 -27.29 -8.85
C GLU A 109 21.40 -28.18 -8.06
N THR A 110 22.69 -27.88 -8.11
CA THR A 110 23.69 -28.53 -7.25
C THR A 110 23.69 -27.87 -5.87
N LEU A 111 23.82 -28.69 -4.82
CA LEU A 111 23.88 -28.26 -3.42
C LEU A 111 24.95 -27.20 -3.13
#